data_AF-A0A4Y8IC39-F1
#
_entry.id   AF-A0A4Y8IC39-F1
#
_cell.length_a   1.000
_cell.length_b   1.000
_cell.length_c   1.000
_cell.angle_alpha   90.00
_cell.angle_beta   90.00
_cell.angle_gamma   90.00
#
_symmetry.space_group_name_H-M   'P 1'
#
loop_
_entity.id
_entity.type
_entity.pdbx_description
1 polymer ?
#
loop_
_entity_poly.entity_id
_entity_poly.type
_entity_poly.pdbx_seq_one_letter_code
_entity_poly.pdbx_strand_id
1 'polypeptide(L)'
;MKDNHIIVTYEKAGEDFLYVAIIKQTNSGLKWIKNSDAITFPINRIAAEGTPIVTIVRPRDEDYKAVKVFGKPAKSVTYYKDVSDKVTLEFKYWIAYTDKNPDSTAGDIELIKE
;
A
#
# COMPACT_ATOMS: atom_id res chain seq x y z
N MET A 1 13.20 -1.23 5.00
CA MET A 1 14.13 -1.07 3.87
C MET A 1 14.51 -2.46 3.38
N LYS A 2 14.25 -2.78 2.12
CA LYS A 2 14.73 -4.01 1.47
C LYS A 2 15.57 -3.51 0.27
N ASP A 3 16.86 -3.77 0.29
CA ASP A 3 17.79 -3.49 -0.82
C ASP A 3 17.86 -2.02 -1.30
N ASN A 4 18.06 -1.06 -0.38
CA ASN A 4 18.10 0.39 -0.65
C ASN A 4 16.83 0.99 -1.27
N HIS A 5 15.70 0.27 -1.25
CA HIS A 5 14.40 0.79 -1.68
C HIS A 5 13.57 1.26 -0.48
N ILE A 6 12.92 2.40 -0.68
CA ILE A 6 11.98 3.07 0.21
C ILE A 6 10.63 3.04 -0.50
N ILE A 7 9.61 2.57 0.22
CA ILE A 7 8.23 2.59 -0.26
C ILE A 7 7.53 3.74 0.43
N VAL A 8 6.99 4.65 -0.36
CA VAL A 8 6.28 5.83 0.13
C VAL A 8 4.83 5.72 -0.30
N THR A 9 3.93 5.97 0.64
CA THR A 9 2.52 6.20 0.38
C THR A 9 2.23 7.67 0.53
N TYR A 10 1.53 8.29 -0.42
CA TYR A 10 1.27 9.72 -0.44
C TYR A 10 -0.09 10.03 -1.04
N GLU A 11 -0.58 11.25 -0.80
CA GLU A 11 -1.74 11.83 -1.48
C GLU A 11 -1.27 12.99 -2.35
N LYS A 12 -1.97 13.25 -3.46
CA LYS A 12 -1.75 14.46 -4.26
C LYS A 12 -2.66 15.56 -3.75
N ALA A 13 -2.17 16.79 -3.73
CA ALA A 13 -3.00 17.94 -3.35
C ALA A 13 -4.20 18.07 -4.29
N GLY A 14 -5.40 18.15 -3.72
CA GLY A 14 -6.67 18.21 -4.47
C GLY A 14 -7.23 16.85 -4.90
N GLU A 15 -6.59 15.74 -4.50
CA GLU A 15 -7.08 14.39 -4.77
C GLU A 15 -7.18 13.58 -3.46
N ASP A 16 -8.29 12.85 -3.27
CA ASP A 16 -8.49 11.97 -2.12
C ASP A 16 -8.15 10.50 -2.45
N PHE A 17 -7.13 10.31 -3.31
CA PHE A 17 -6.61 9.00 -3.65
C PHE A 17 -5.27 8.75 -2.97
N LEU A 18 -5.11 7.52 -2.48
CA LEU A 18 -3.82 7.02 -2.05
C LEU A 18 -2.98 6.70 -3.28
N TYR A 19 -1.71 7.06 -3.22
CA TYR A 19 -0.68 6.72 -4.19
C TYR A 19 0.47 6.00 -3.51
N VAL A 20 1.21 5.23 -4.29
CA VAL A 20 2.39 4.50 -3.84
C VAL A 20 3.54 4.77 -4.78
N ALA A 21 4.73 4.95 -4.22
CA ALA A 21 5.94 5.04 -4.98
C ALA A 21 7.05 4.16 -4.42
N ILE A 22 7.87 3.67 -5.34
CA ILE A 22 9.12 3.02 -5.06
C ILE A 22 10.23 4.03 -5.32
N ILE A 23 10.99 4.35 -4.29
CA ILE A 23 12.13 5.25 -4.32
C ILE A 23 13.39 4.45 -4.00
N LYS A 24 14.48 4.73 -4.68
CA LYS A 24 15.79 4.13 -4.41
C LYS A 24 16.72 5.17 -3.81
N GLN A 25 17.39 4.81 -2.72
CA GLN A 25 18.54 5.56 -2.22
C GLN A 25 19.76 5.24 -3.09
N THR A 26 20.36 6.28 -3.66
CA THR A 26 21.63 6.24 -4.39
C THR A 26 22.67 7.10 -3.66
N ASN A 27 23.93 7.01 -4.08
CA ASN A 27 25.00 7.87 -3.57
C ASN A 27 24.75 9.36 -3.85
N SER A 28 23.91 9.67 -4.84
CA SER A 28 23.54 11.03 -5.24
C SER A 28 22.20 11.50 -4.64
N GLY A 29 21.56 10.69 -3.78
CA GLY A 29 20.30 11.04 -3.12
C GLY A 29 19.16 10.07 -3.42
N LEU A 30 17.92 10.58 -3.45
CA LEU A 30 16.71 9.79 -3.66
C LEU A 30 16.27 9.83 -5.12
N LYS A 31 16.06 8.67 -5.73
CA LYS A 31 15.57 8.54 -7.12
C LYS A 31 14.23 7.82 -7.14
N TRP A 32 13.23 8.44 -7.80
CA TRP A 32 11.95 7.79 -8.08
C TRP A 32 12.14 6.67 -9.11
N ILE A 33 11.68 5.47 -8.77
CA ILE A 33 11.78 4.28 -9.64
C ILE A 33 10.45 4.03 -10.33
N LYS A 34 9.36 4.06 -9.57
CA LYS A 34 8.01 3.83 -10.10
C LYS A 34 6.95 4.48 -9.23
N ASN A 35 5.89 4.97 -9.87
CA ASN A 35 4.66 5.45 -9.25
C ASN A 35 3.52 4.51 -9.58
N SER A 36 2.55 4.39 -8.67
CA SER A 36 1.26 3.78 -8.96
C SER A 36 0.33 4.79 -9.62
N ASP A 37 -0.68 4.28 -10.31
CA ASP A 37 -1.91 5.02 -10.51
C ASP A 37 -2.64 5.22 -9.17
N ALA A 38 -3.73 5.98 -9.19
CA ALA A 38 -4.59 6.15 -8.03
C ALA A 38 -5.09 4.77 -7.54
N ILE A 39 -4.90 4.50 -6.24
CA ILE A 39 -5.35 3.25 -5.60
C ILE A 39 -6.88 3.33 -5.45
N THR A 40 -7.58 2.86 -6.47
CA THR A 40 -9.06 2.89 -6.56
C THR A 40 -9.71 1.53 -6.28
N PHE A 41 -8.99 0.43 -6.54
CA PHE A 41 -9.47 -0.92 -6.28
C PHE A 41 -9.14 -1.41 -4.86
N PRO A 42 -9.84 -2.42 -4.32
CA PRO A 42 -9.54 -2.97 -3.00
C PRO A 42 -8.13 -3.56 -2.88
N ILE A 43 -7.56 -4.08 -3.96
CA ILE A 43 -6.23 -4.70 -3.99
C ILE A 43 -5.47 -4.11 -5.17
N ASN A 44 -4.33 -3.48 -4.89
CA ASN A 44 -3.45 -2.88 -5.88
C ASN A 44 -2.03 -3.40 -5.71
N ARG A 45 -1.29 -3.45 -6.81
CA ARG A 45 0.07 -3.98 -6.82
C ARG A 45 0.96 -3.08 -7.64
N ILE A 46 2.13 -2.74 -7.10
CA ILE A 46 3.18 -2.01 -7.80
C ILE A 46 4.48 -2.81 -7.73
N ALA A 47 5.10 -2.98 -8.89
CA ALA A 47 6.33 -3.73 -9.05
C ALA A 47 7.25 -2.99 -10.02
N ALA A 48 8.53 -2.93 -9.68
CA ALA A 48 9.60 -2.52 -10.58
C ALA A 48 10.71 -3.59 -10.56
N GLU A 49 11.47 -3.66 -11.65
CA GLU A 49 12.59 -4.60 -11.74
C GLU A 49 13.58 -4.40 -10.58
N GLY A 50 14.00 -5.49 -9.95
CA GLY A 50 14.93 -5.46 -8.81
C GLY A 50 14.31 -4.92 -7.50
N THR A 51 12.98 -4.86 -7.40
CA THR A 51 12.26 -4.41 -6.20
C THR A 51 11.22 -5.44 -5.77
N PRO A 52 10.90 -5.54 -4.47
CA PRO A 52 9.78 -6.37 -4.05
C PRO A 52 8.47 -5.84 -4.64
N ILE A 53 7.53 -6.75 -4.90
CA ILE A 53 6.17 -6.40 -5.26
C ILE A 53 5.49 -5.84 -4.01
N VAL A 54 5.02 -4.61 -4.12
CA VAL A 54 4.26 -3.95 -3.06
C VAL A 54 2.79 -4.23 -3.33
N THR A 55 2.14 -4.92 -2.40
CA THR A 55 0.70 -5.15 -2.43
C THR A 55 0.04 -4.24 -1.41
N ILE A 56 -0.92 -3.44 -1.87
CA ILE A 56 -1.74 -2.57 -1.02
C ILE A 56 -3.17 -3.10 -1.03
N VAL A 57 -3.72 -3.28 0.16
CA VAL A 57 -5.10 -3.71 0.36
C VAL A 57 -5.85 -2.60 1.09
N ARG A 58 -6.83 -2.00 0.42
CA ARG A 58 -7.71 -0.94 0.96
C ARG A 58 -9.17 -1.28 0.62
N PRO A 59 -9.83 -2.11 1.42
CA PRO A 59 -11.25 -2.43 1.28
C PRO A 59 -12.10 -1.17 1.40
N ARG A 60 -13.21 -1.07 0.65
CA ARG A 60 -14.07 0.12 0.66
C ARG A 60 -15.07 0.13 1.81
N ASP A 61 -15.71 -1.01 2.05
CA ASP A 61 -16.95 -1.07 2.85
C ASP A 61 -16.91 -2.14 3.95
N GLU A 62 -15.71 -2.64 4.28
CA GLU A 62 -15.58 -3.81 5.16
C GLU A 62 -14.50 -3.64 6.23
N ASP A 63 -14.91 -3.82 7.48
CA ASP A 63 -14.06 -3.79 8.66
C ASP A 63 -13.25 -5.08 8.78
N TYR A 64 -12.16 -5.14 8.01
CA TYR A 64 -11.18 -6.19 8.19
C TYR A 64 -10.26 -5.87 9.37
N LYS A 65 -10.00 -6.90 10.17
CA LYS A 65 -9.08 -6.82 11.32
C LYS A 65 -7.64 -7.09 10.90
N ALA A 66 -7.46 -8.01 9.95
CA ALA A 66 -6.15 -8.38 9.46
C ALA A 66 -6.19 -8.79 7.99
N VAL A 67 -5.04 -8.64 7.35
CA VAL A 67 -4.77 -9.15 6.00
C VAL A 67 -3.55 -10.04 6.09
N LYS A 68 -3.60 -11.20 5.43
CA LYS A 68 -2.40 -12.02 5.17
C LYS A 68 -2.11 -12.04 3.68
N VAL A 69 -0.83 -12.07 3.34
CA VAL A 69 -0.35 -12.31 1.99
C VAL A 69 0.63 -13.48 2.02
N PHE A 70 0.33 -14.53 1.26
CA PHE A 70 1.00 -15.84 1.34
C PHE A 70 1.08 -16.37 2.78
N GLY A 71 -0.03 -16.31 3.52
CA GLY A 71 -0.13 -16.75 4.91
C GLY A 71 0.61 -15.88 5.94
N LYS A 72 1.34 -14.83 5.52
CA LYS A 72 2.06 -13.92 6.41
C LYS A 72 1.25 -12.64 6.69
N PRO A 73 1.20 -12.14 7.93
CA PRO A 73 0.51 -10.89 8.24
C PRO A 73 1.05 -9.70 7.44
N ALA A 74 0.17 -8.95 6.79
CA ALA A 74 0.47 -7.66 6.19
C ALA A 74 0.48 -6.56 7.26
N LYS A 75 1.28 -5.51 7.04
CA LYS A 75 1.36 -4.38 7.97
C LYS A 75 0.13 -3.49 7.79
N SER A 76 -0.61 -3.26 8.87
CA SER A 76 -1.68 -2.24 8.90
C SER A 76 -1.07 -0.84 9.00
N VAL A 77 -1.63 0.10 8.27
CA VAL A 77 -1.34 1.53 8.38
C VAL A 77 -2.66 2.26 8.54
N THR A 78 -2.74 3.08 9.58
CA THR A 78 -3.88 3.95 9.84
C THR A 78 -3.36 5.37 9.98
N TYR A 79 -3.99 6.32 9.31
CA TYR A 79 -3.76 7.75 9.52
C TYR A 79 -5.09 8.50 9.52
N TYR A 80 -5.07 9.68 10.09
CA TYR A 80 -6.23 10.55 10.24
C TYR A 80 -5.97 11.85 9.50
N LYS A 81 -6.97 12.33 8.76
CA LYS A 81 -6.91 13.60 8.01
C LYS A 81 -8.05 14.48 8.44
N ASP A 82 -7.72 15.65 8.96
CA ASP A 82 -8.70 16.69 9.25
C ASP A 82 -9.07 17.40 7.95
N VAL A 83 -10.32 17.24 7.52
CA VAL A 83 -10.86 17.86 6.31
C VAL A 83 -11.49 19.22 6.62
N SER A 84 -11.93 19.39 7.87
CA SER A 84 -12.39 20.66 8.46
C SER A 84 -12.30 20.57 9.99
N ASP A 85 -12.53 21.69 10.69
CA ASP A 85 -12.53 21.78 12.15
C ASP A 85 -13.49 20.79 12.86
N LYS A 86 -14.42 20.17 12.12
CA LYS A 86 -15.42 19.23 12.65
C LYS A 86 -15.38 17.84 12.03
N VAL A 87 -14.53 17.61 11.02
CA VAL A 87 -14.52 16.36 10.26
C VAL A 87 -13.09 15.84 10.15
N THR A 88 -12.84 14.73 10.84
CA THR A 88 -11.63 13.92 10.70
C THR A 88 -12.00 12.62 10.00
N LEU A 89 -11.29 12.28 8.93
CA LEU A 89 -11.43 11.01 8.22
C LEU A 89 -10.34 10.04 8.66
N GLU A 90 -10.74 8.81 8.97
CA GLU A 90 -9.81 7.70 9.17
C GLU A 90 -9.51 7.04 7.82
N PHE A 91 -8.23 6.82 7.55
CA PHE A 91 -7.75 6.07 6.39
C PHE A 91 -6.97 4.86 6.87
N LYS A 92 -7.48 3.67 6.55
CA LYS A 92 -6.87 2.39 6.92
C LYS A 92 -6.57 1.56 5.68
N TYR A 93 -5.36 0.98 5.63
CA TYR A 93 -4.96 0.04 4.58
C TYR A 93 -3.89 -0.92 5.10
N TRP A 94 -3.66 -2.01 4.37
CA TRP A 94 -2.58 -2.96 4.64
C TRP A 94 -1.57 -2.95 3.50
N ILE A 95 -0.30 -3.15 3.87
CA ILE A 95 0.82 -3.23 2.93
C ILE A 95 1.64 -4.49 3.17
N ALA A 96 1.95 -5.19 2.08
CA ALA A 96 2.82 -6.36 2.07
C ALA A 96 3.90 -6.22 0.99
N TYR A 97 5.04 -6.84 1.24
CA TYR A 97 6.19 -6.87 0.33
C TYR A 97 6.52 -8.31 0.00
N THR A 98 6.39 -8.70 -1.27
CA THR A 98 6.56 -10.09 -1.70
C THR A 98 7.47 -10.19 -2.90
N ASP A 99 8.12 -11.34 -3.08
CA ASP A 99 9.00 -11.58 -4.24
C ASP A 99 8.20 -12.15 -5.44
N LYS A 100 6.95 -12.58 -5.20
CA LYS A 100 6.01 -13.09 -6.21
C LYS A 100 4.71 -12.30 -6.16
N ASN A 101 4.03 -12.24 -7.31
CA ASN A 101 2.77 -11.54 -7.44
C ASN A 101 1.65 -12.38 -6.80
N PRO A 102 0.99 -11.92 -5.72
CA PRO A 102 -0.06 -12.71 -5.07
C PRO A 102 -1.33 -12.72 -5.92
N ASP A 103 -1.88 -13.91 -6.15
CA ASP A 103 -3.16 -14.10 -6.83
C ASP A 103 -4.32 -13.95 -5.83
N SER A 104 -5.15 -12.93 -6.05
CA SER A 104 -6.32 -12.65 -5.22
C SER A 104 -7.43 -13.70 -5.32
N THR A 105 -7.39 -14.58 -6.33
CA THR A 105 -8.38 -15.65 -6.55
C THR A 105 -7.91 -17.01 -6.04
N ALA A 106 -6.59 -17.20 -5.89
CA ALA A 106 -5.99 -18.45 -5.42
C ALA A 106 -5.86 -18.54 -3.88
N GLY A 107 -6.32 -17.52 -3.15
CA GLY A 107 -6.17 -17.45 -1.69
C GLY A 107 -4.82 -16.93 -1.22
N ASP A 108 -3.98 -16.38 -2.11
CA ASP A 108 -2.71 -15.77 -1.70
C ASP A 108 -2.92 -14.49 -0.88
N ILE A 109 -4.12 -13.91 -0.93
CA ILE A 109 -4.54 -12.76 -0.12
C ILE A 109 -5.75 -13.19 0.70
N GLU A 110 -5.57 -13.25 2.02
CA GLU A 110 -6.63 -13.58 2.96
C GLU A 110 -7.06 -12.32 3.68
N LEU A 111 -8.36 -12.00 3.62
CA LEU A 111 -8.97 -10.90 4.35
C LEU A 111 -9.71 -11.47 5.56
N ILE A 112 -9.29 -11.10 6.76
CA ILE A 112 -9.79 -11.69 8.01
C ILE A 112 -10.74 -10.70 8.68
N LYS A 113 -12.01 -11.10 8.77
CA LYS A 113 -13.09 -10.40 9.49
C LYS A 113 -13.08 -10.77 10.97
N GLU A 114 -13.86 -10.04 11.77
CA GLU A 114 -14.19 -10.46 13.15
C GLU A 114 -14.96 -11.78 13.19
#